data_AF-X0TXZ8-F1
#
_entry.id   AF-X0TXZ8-F1
#
_cell.length_a   1.000
_cell.length_b   1.000
_cell.length_c   1.000
_cell.angle_alpha   90.00
_cell.angle_beta   90.00
_cell.angle_gamma   90.00
#
_symmetry.space_group_name_H-M   'P 1'
#
loop_
_entity.id
_entity.type
_entity.pdbx_description
1 polymer ?
#
loop_
_entity_poly.entity_id
_entity_poly.type
_entity_poly.pdbx_seq_one_letter_code
_entity_poly.pdbx_strand_id
1 'polypeptide(L)'
;MKYSYYPGCTSSTTGVEYGLSTEAVCEALGIELIELEDWNCCGASSAHALNHELAVALPGRNVAQAQAAGLDMAIPCPACYQHCL
;
A
#
# COMPACT_ATOMS: atom_id res chain seq x y z
N MET A 1 -12.69 -4.18 -12.61
CA MET A 1 -12.22 -5.06 -11.51
C MET A 1 -11.97 -4.19 -10.28
N LYS A 2 -12.13 -4.67 -9.03
CA LYS A 2 -11.96 -3.85 -7.82
C LYS A 2 -10.81 -4.38 -6.96
N TYR A 3 -9.98 -3.48 -6.44
CA TYR A 3 -8.89 -3.81 -5.51
C TYR A 3 -8.91 -2.87 -4.31
N SER A 4 -8.52 -3.39 -3.14
CA SER A 4 -8.10 -2.54 -2.03
C SER A 4 -6.75 -1.90 -2.40
N TYR A 5 -6.66 -0.58 -2.33
CA TYR A 5 -5.51 0.17 -2.78
C TYR A 5 -4.70 0.71 -1.59
N TYR A 6 -3.41 0.35 -1.57
CA TYR A 6 -2.47 0.88 -0.61
C TYR A 6 -1.42 1.73 -1.35
N PRO A 7 -1.57 3.08 -1.40
CA PRO A 7 -0.70 3.94 -2.21
C PRO A 7 0.73 4.03 -1.66
N GLY A 8 0.91 3.85 -0.35
CA GLY A 8 2.17 4.08 0.35
C GLY A 8 2.51 5.57 0.49
N CYS A 9 3.50 5.88 1.34
CA CYS A 9 3.83 7.28 1.68
C CYS A 9 4.51 8.08 0.56
N THR A 10 5.28 7.42 -0.31
CA THR A 10 6.02 8.08 -1.40
C THR A 10 5.07 8.63 -2.46
N SER A 11 4.03 7.89 -2.81
CA SER A 11 3.04 8.27 -3.84
C SER A 11 2.28 9.55 -3.50
N SER A 12 2.22 9.93 -2.23
CA SER A 12 1.58 11.18 -1.76
C SER A 12 2.57 12.31 -1.47
N THR A 13 3.88 12.09 -1.64
CA THR A 13 4.91 13.06 -1.23
C THR A 13 5.97 13.30 -2.30
N THR A 14 6.99 12.46 -2.37
CA THR A 14 8.14 12.65 -3.27
C THR A 14 8.01 11.97 -4.62
N GLY A 15 7.01 11.10 -4.80
CA GLY A 15 6.70 10.41 -6.05
C GLY A 15 5.24 10.59 -6.47
N VAL A 16 4.73 11.82 -6.41
CA VAL A 16 3.31 12.14 -6.73
C VAL A 16 2.97 11.74 -8.17
N GLU A 17 3.88 11.98 -9.11
CA GLU A 17 3.74 11.57 -10.51
C GLU A 17 3.61 10.05 -10.66
N TYR A 18 4.21 9.27 -9.77
CA TYR A 18 4.08 7.82 -9.76
C TYR A 18 2.70 7.38 -9.27
N GLY A 19 2.16 8.03 -8.23
CA GLY A 19 0.78 7.82 -7.78
C GLY A 19 -0.25 8.16 -8.85
N LEU A 20 -0.14 9.35 -9.44
CA LEU A 20 -1.05 9.83 -10.49
C LEU A 20 -1.02 8.94 -11.73
N SER A 21 0.17 8.50 -12.16
CA SER A 21 0.29 7.60 -13.32
C SER A 21 -0.26 6.20 -13.02
N THR A 22 -0.09 5.69 -11.79
CA THR A 22 -0.70 4.43 -11.35
C THR A 22 -2.22 4.49 -11.44
N GLU A 23 -2.82 5.54 -10.88
CA GLU A 23 -4.28 5.74 -10.90
C GLU A 23 -4.81 5.86 -12.34
N ALA A 24 -4.16 6.67 -13.18
CA ALA A 24 -4.56 6.86 -14.57
C ALA A 24 -4.47 5.57 -15.39
N VAL A 25 -3.44 4.75 -15.17
CA VAL A 25 -3.31 3.45 -15.85
C VAL A 25 -4.39 2.48 -15.37
N CYS A 26 -4.66 2.41 -14.07
CA CYS A 26 -5.73 1.57 -13.53
C CYS A 26 -7.11 1.98 -14.08
N GLU A 27 -7.40 3.28 -14.14
CA GLU A 27 -8.62 3.81 -14.74
C GLU A 27 -8.75 3.40 -16.21
N ALA A 28 -7.69 3.59 -17.00
CA ALA A 28 -7.67 3.22 -18.42
C ALA A 28 -7.89 1.70 -18.65
N LEU A 29 -7.50 0.87 -17.68
CA LEU A 29 -7.71 -0.58 -17.69
C LEU A 29 -9.05 -1.02 -17.09
N GLY A 30 -9.89 -0.09 -16.61
CA GLY A 30 -11.16 -0.41 -15.94
C GLY A 30 -10.99 -1.07 -14.57
N ILE A 31 -9.90 -0.74 -13.88
CA ILE A 31 -9.58 -1.17 -12.52
C ILE A 31 -9.96 -0.05 -11.55
N GLU A 32 -10.86 -0.35 -10.62
CA GLU A 32 -11.27 0.55 -9.55
C GLU A 32 -10.39 0.31 -8.32
N LEU A 33 -9.68 1.35 -7.91
CA LEU A 33 -8.82 1.35 -6.72
C LEU A 33 -9.60 1.94 -5.54
N ILE A 34 -9.84 1.13 -4.52
CA ILE A 34 -10.52 1.53 -3.29
C ILE A 34 -9.47 1.73 -2.22
N GLU A 35 -9.06 2.97 -1.96
CA GLU A 35 -8.02 3.26 -0.99
C GLU A 35 -8.39 2.75 0.41
N LEU A 36 -7.42 2.12 1.09
CA LEU A 36 -7.58 1.70 2.48
C LEU A 36 -7.74 2.92 3.39
N GLU A 37 -8.81 2.98 4.16
CA GLU A 37 -8.95 4.05 5.15
C GLU A 37 -7.90 3.90 6.26
N ASP A 38 -7.28 5.01 6.64
CA ASP A 38 -6.37 5.07 7.79
C ASP A 38 -5.20 4.07 7.70
N TRP A 39 -4.65 3.83 6.51
CA TRP A 39 -3.43 3.02 6.36
C TRP A 39 -2.23 3.69 7.06
N ASN A 40 -1.22 2.91 7.42
CA ASN A 40 0.06 3.43 7.95
C ASN A 40 1.26 3.11 7.05
N CYS A 41 2.39 3.77 7.28
CA CYS A 41 3.64 3.45 6.59
C CYS A 41 4.04 1.99 6.83
N CYS A 42 4.52 1.30 5.79
CA CYS A 42 4.98 -0.09 5.84
C CYS A 42 6.27 -0.29 6.65
N GLY A 43 6.98 0.79 7.01
CA GLY A 43 8.19 0.72 7.83
C GLY A 43 9.45 0.25 7.12
N ALA A 44 9.41 0.05 5.79
CA ALA A 44 10.47 -0.58 4.99
C ALA A 44 11.87 0.04 5.19
N SER A 45 11.98 1.34 5.48
CA SER A 45 13.27 2.03 5.57
C SER A 45 13.99 1.85 6.91
N SER A 46 13.27 1.72 8.02
CA SER A 46 13.89 1.84 9.36
C SER A 46 13.31 0.92 10.42
N ALA A 47 12.10 0.40 10.24
CA ALA A 47 11.44 -0.41 11.26
C ALA A 47 12.25 -1.67 11.59
N HIS A 48 12.79 -2.34 10.56
CA HIS A 48 13.63 -3.54 10.72
C HIS A 48 14.89 -3.31 11.57
N ALA A 49 15.43 -2.09 11.58
CA ALA A 49 16.63 -1.74 12.34
C ALA A 49 16.31 -1.31 13.77
N LEU A 50 15.11 -0.75 14.00
CA LEU A 50 14.68 -0.30 15.31
C LEU A 50 14.09 -1.42 16.16
N ASN A 51 13.16 -2.21 15.60
CA ASN A 51 12.39 -3.19 16.35
C ASN A 51 11.75 -4.22 15.42
N HIS A 52 12.01 -5.51 15.68
CA HIS A 52 11.48 -6.61 14.88
C HIS A 52 9.95 -6.70 14.91
N GLU A 53 9.32 -6.49 16.05
CA GLU A 53 7.86 -6.50 16.19
C GLU A 53 7.22 -5.37 15.37
N LEU A 54 7.78 -4.17 15.40
CA LEU A 54 7.31 -3.05 14.57
C LEU A 54 7.45 -3.34 13.07
N ALA A 55 8.54 -4.00 12.67
CA ALA A 55 8.78 -4.34 11.27
C ALA A 55 7.71 -5.27 10.69
N VAL A 56 7.05 -6.08 11.53
CA VAL A 56 5.97 -6.99 11.13
C VAL A 56 4.59 -6.36 11.37
N ALA A 57 4.39 -5.70 12.50
CA ALA A 57 3.09 -5.16 12.89
C ALA A 57 2.61 -4.01 11.98
N LEU A 58 3.53 -3.15 11.54
CA LEU A 58 3.20 -2.01 10.66
C LEU A 58 2.57 -2.45 9.33
N PRO A 59 3.21 -3.27 8.49
CA PRO A 59 2.57 -3.75 7.27
C PRO A 59 1.41 -4.70 7.56
N GLY A 60 1.48 -5.50 8.62
CA GLY A 60 0.41 -6.42 9.04
C GLY A 60 -0.93 -5.73 9.31
N ARG A 61 -0.92 -4.51 9.86
CA ARG A 61 -2.13 -3.69 10.04
C ARG A 61 -2.82 -3.38 8.70
N ASN A 62 -2.06 -2.96 7.69
CA ASN A 62 -2.62 -2.66 6.37
C ASN A 62 -3.18 -3.93 5.70
N VAL A 63 -2.50 -5.07 5.86
CA VAL A 63 -2.98 -6.37 5.37
C VAL A 63 -4.30 -6.76 6.04
N ALA A 64 -4.40 -6.62 7.36
CA ALA A 64 -5.62 -6.91 8.09
C ALA A 64 -6.79 -6.02 7.64
N GLN A 65 -6.54 -4.74 7.34
CA GLN A 65 -7.54 -3.82 6.80
C GLN A 65 -8.05 -4.26 5.41
N ALA A 66 -7.15 -4.64 4.49
CA ALA A 66 -7.56 -5.14 3.18
C ALA A 66 -8.31 -6.47 3.27
N GLN A 67 -7.88 -7.38 4.16
CA GLN A 67 -8.58 -8.64 4.40
C GLN A 67 -10.02 -8.41 4.89
N ALA A 68 -10.24 -7.41 5.75
CA ALA A 68 -11.57 -7.04 6.20
C ALA A 68 -12.46 -6.51 5.07
N ALA A 69 -11.88 -5.88 4.05
CA ALA A 69 -12.60 -5.43 2.86
C ALA A 69 -12.97 -6.59 1.89
N GLY A 70 -12.33 -7.76 2.03
CA GLY A 70 -12.61 -8.94 1.20
C GLY A 70 -12.18 -8.80 -0.26
N LEU A 71 -11.24 -7.90 -0.55
CA LEU A 71 -10.69 -7.63 -1.88
C LEU A 71 -9.19 -7.94 -1.90
N ASP A 72 -8.68 -8.28 -3.07
CA ASP A 72 -7.23 -8.35 -3.29
C ASP A 72 -6.60 -6.95 -3.14
N MET A 73 -5.35 -6.89 -2.69
CA MET A 73 -4.64 -5.63 -2.45
C MET A 73 -3.75 -5.25 -3.65
N ALA A 74 -3.88 -4.02 -4.13
CA ALA A 74 -2.99 -3.39 -5.10
C ALA A 74 -2.00 -2.47 -4.37
N ILE A 75 -0.70 -2.73 -4.56
CA ILE A 75 0.40 -2.00 -3.92
C ILE A 75 1.43 -1.61 -4.99
N PRO A 76 1.46 -0.35 -5.46
CA PRO A 76 2.37 0.05 -6.54
C PRO A 76 3.82 0.15 -6.08
N CYS A 77 4.06 0.54 -4.82
CA CYS A 77 5.41 0.67 -4.28
C CYS A 77 6.05 -0.71 -4.02
N PRO A 78 7.18 -1.07 -4.66
CA PRO A 78 7.80 -2.39 -4.48
C PRO A 78 8.25 -2.67 -3.04
N ALA A 79 8.75 -1.64 -2.35
CA ALA A 79 9.16 -1.77 -0.96
C ALA A 79 7.96 -2.05 -0.04
N CYS A 80 6.82 -1.39 -0.28
CA CYS A 80 5.59 -1.66 0.45
C CYS A 80 5.10 -3.09 0.18
N TYR A 81 5.10 -3.50 -1.09
CA TYR A 81 4.65 -4.83 -1.50
C TYR A 81 5.44 -5.94 -0.83
N GLN A 82 6.77 -5.83 -0.79
CA GLN A 82 7.64 -6.82 -0.15
C GLN A 82 7.39 -6.99 1.36
N HIS A 83 6.90 -5.95 2.04
CA HIS A 83 6.66 -6.01 3.49
C HIS A 83 5.24 -6.47 3.85
N CYS A 84 4.31 -6.46 2.90
CA CYS A 84 2.91 -6.85 3.11
C CYS A 84 2.60 -8.31 2.70
N LEU A 85 3.59 -9.09 2.26
CA LEU A 85 3.44 -10.48 1.82
C LEU A 85 4.24 -11.47 2.66
#